data_AF-A0A3N5XR33-F1
#
_entry.id   AF-A0A3N5XR33-F1
#
_cell.length_a   1.000
_cell.length_b   1.000
_cell.length_c   1.000
_cell.angle_alpha   90.00
_cell.angle_beta   90.00
_cell.angle_gamma   90.00
#
_symmetry.space_group_name_H-M   'P 1'
#
loop_
_entity.id
_entity.type
_entity.pdbx_description
1 polymer ?
#
loop_
_entity_poly.entity_id
_entity_poly.type
_entity_poly.pdbx_seq_one_letter_code
_entity_poly.pdbx_strand_id
1 'polypeptide(L)'
;MASTGLETMRELGQAVAAASGAAELLVGIPALNQARSVGRVVERVAAGLAKLDGVAAAIVVVDAGSQAGTVDAVPRGASGEPLRRVVRLPAPSPRGRALLAILAGAAAVGARACVVVDAGLESLTPEGLDRLARPVLQGEADYVSPTYSHTASEGTLTTNL
;
A
#
# COMPACT_ATOMS: atom_id res chain seq x y z
N MET A 1 31.21 -0.26 -3.87
CA MET A 1 30.79 1.12 -3.57
C MET A 1 29.43 1.03 -2.91
N ALA A 2 29.27 1.50 -1.67
CA ALA A 2 27.98 1.47 -0.98
C ALA A 2 27.09 2.56 -1.60
N SER A 3 25.94 2.20 -2.15
CA SER A 3 24.98 3.19 -2.62
C SER A 3 24.56 4.07 -1.44
N THR A 4 24.45 5.37 -1.70
CA THR A 4 23.98 6.32 -0.70
C THR A 4 22.53 5.95 -0.35
N GLY A 5 22.11 6.09 0.92
CA GLY A 5 20.74 5.70 1.33
C GLY A 5 19.63 6.34 0.48
N LEU A 6 19.89 7.52 -0.10
CA LEU A 6 19.00 8.22 -1.01
C LEU A 6 18.88 7.55 -2.39
N GLU A 7 20.00 7.04 -2.94
CA GLU A 7 20.02 6.34 -4.23
C GLU A 7 19.25 5.03 -4.13
N THR A 8 19.47 4.28 -3.05
CA THR A 8 18.69 3.07 -2.76
C THR A 8 17.20 3.39 -2.66
N MET A 9 16.82 4.49 -2.00
CA MET A 9 15.40 4.85 -1.90
C MET A 9 14.80 5.21 -3.25
N ARG A 10 15.57 5.89 -4.11
CA ARG A 10 15.16 6.22 -5.48
C ARG A 10 14.95 4.96 -6.32
N GLU A 11 15.86 4.00 -6.25
CA GLU A 11 15.75 2.71 -6.95
C GLU A 11 14.51 1.93 -6.51
N LEU A 12 14.28 1.84 -5.18
CA LEU A 12 13.10 1.16 -4.65
C LEU A 12 11.79 1.86 -5.05
N GLY A 13 11.77 3.19 -5.02
CA GLY A 13 10.65 3.98 -5.52
C GLY A 13 10.39 3.74 -7.01
N GLN A 14 11.44 3.70 -7.83
CA GLN A 14 11.30 3.41 -9.26
C GLN A 14 10.79 1.99 -9.53
N ALA A 15 11.19 1.00 -8.73
CA ALA A 15 10.65 -0.35 -8.83
C ALA A 15 9.13 -0.38 -8.55
N VAL A 16 8.67 0.38 -7.55
CA VAL A 16 7.24 0.54 -7.26
C VAL A 16 6.51 1.28 -8.38
N ALA A 17 7.08 2.38 -8.88
CA ALA A 17 6.49 3.15 -9.98
C ALA A 17 6.37 2.34 -11.28
N ALA A 18 7.39 1.55 -11.61
CA ALA A 18 7.36 0.64 -12.75
C ALA A 18 6.27 -0.44 -12.57
N ALA A 19 6.09 -0.94 -11.35
CA ALA A 19 5.05 -1.91 -11.02
C ALA A 19 3.63 -1.30 -11.01
N SER A 20 3.46 -0.01 -10.76
CA SER A 20 2.16 0.65 -10.74
C SER A 20 1.65 1.08 -12.12
N GLY A 21 2.53 1.23 -13.12
CA GLY A 21 2.16 1.86 -14.39
C GLY A 21 1.71 3.31 -14.17
N ALA A 22 1.00 3.90 -15.15
CA ALA A 22 0.51 5.28 -15.10
C ALA A 22 -0.77 5.43 -14.23
N ALA A 23 -0.68 5.07 -12.95
CA ALA A 23 -1.79 5.15 -12.01
C ALA A 23 -1.94 6.57 -11.41
N GLU A 24 -3.18 7.08 -11.41
CA GLU A 24 -3.58 8.30 -10.69
C GLU A 24 -3.72 8.05 -9.18
N LEU A 25 -4.12 6.83 -8.80
CA LEU A 25 -4.20 6.38 -7.41
C LEU A 25 -3.31 5.16 -7.19
N LEU A 26 -2.29 5.29 -6.35
CA LEU A 26 -1.48 4.15 -5.91
C LEU A 26 -1.94 3.67 -4.53
N VAL A 27 -2.44 2.43 -4.45
CA VAL A 27 -2.63 1.74 -3.17
C VAL A 27 -1.43 0.86 -2.89
N GLY A 28 -0.61 1.26 -1.92
CA GLY A 28 0.55 0.49 -1.49
C GLY A 28 0.26 -0.37 -0.26
N ILE A 29 0.71 -1.62 -0.29
CA ILE A 29 0.49 -2.59 0.79
C ILE A 29 1.85 -3.09 1.31
N PRO A 30 2.41 -2.53 2.40
CA PRO A 30 3.66 -3.03 2.97
C PRO A 30 3.43 -4.35 3.71
N ALA A 31 4.12 -5.39 3.28
CA ALA A 31 3.99 -6.76 3.81
C ALA A 31 5.32 -7.31 4.34
N LEU A 32 5.23 -8.09 5.42
CA LEU A 32 6.34 -8.86 6.02
C LEU A 32 5.77 -10.04 6.82
N ASN A 33 5.89 -11.26 6.29
CA ASN A 33 5.41 -12.51 6.90
C ASN A 33 3.89 -12.53 7.16
N GLN A 34 3.10 -11.99 6.24
CA GLN A 34 1.65 -11.80 6.36
C GLN A 34 0.83 -12.68 5.39
N ALA A 35 1.31 -13.90 5.12
CA ALA A 35 0.70 -14.84 4.17
C ALA A 35 -0.78 -15.17 4.47
N ARG A 36 -1.21 -15.10 5.74
CA ARG A 36 -2.60 -15.41 6.15
C ARG A 36 -3.59 -14.26 5.88
N SER A 37 -3.12 -13.04 5.68
CA SER A 37 -3.97 -11.85 5.63
C SER A 37 -3.85 -11.09 4.31
N VAL A 38 -2.66 -11.05 3.71
CA VAL A 38 -2.38 -10.19 2.54
C VAL A 38 -3.35 -10.40 1.38
N GLY A 39 -3.71 -11.64 1.06
CA GLY A 39 -4.65 -11.92 -0.03
C GLY A 39 -6.04 -11.33 0.22
N ARG A 40 -6.57 -11.48 1.43
CA ARG A 40 -7.86 -10.89 1.83
C ARG A 40 -7.81 -9.36 1.82
N VAL A 41 -6.70 -8.76 2.23
CA VAL A 41 -6.52 -7.30 2.18
C VAL A 41 -6.50 -6.81 0.74
N VAL A 42 -5.75 -7.47 -0.15
CA VAL A 42 -5.68 -7.10 -1.57
C VAL A 42 -7.06 -7.16 -2.23
N GLU A 43 -7.85 -8.21 -1.98
CA GLU A 43 -9.21 -8.31 -2.52
C GLU A 43 -10.14 -7.20 -2.02
N ARG A 44 -10.04 -6.83 -0.74
CA ARG A 44 -10.86 -5.74 -0.19
C ARG A 44 -10.45 -4.38 -0.73
N VAL A 45 -9.15 -4.15 -0.95
CA VAL A 45 -8.67 -2.97 -1.65
C VAL A 45 -9.23 -2.95 -3.07
N ALA A 46 -9.14 -4.04 -3.82
CA ALA A 46 -9.67 -4.13 -5.17
C ALA A 46 -11.19 -3.86 -5.22
N ALA A 47 -11.95 -4.42 -4.29
CA ALA A 47 -13.39 -4.17 -4.17
C ALA A 47 -13.72 -2.71 -3.82
N GLY A 48 -12.87 -2.01 -3.05
CA GLY A 48 -12.99 -0.58 -2.80
C GLY A 48 -12.68 0.25 -4.04
N LEU A 49 -11.61 -0.08 -4.76
CA LEU A 49 -11.22 0.60 -6.00
C LEU A 49 -12.27 0.46 -7.10
N ALA A 50 -12.99 -0.67 -7.16
CA ALA A 50 -14.09 -0.87 -8.11
C ALA A 50 -15.27 0.11 -7.91
N LYS A 51 -15.33 0.84 -6.78
CA LYS A 51 -16.32 1.89 -6.51
C LYS A 51 -15.82 3.29 -6.87
N LEU A 52 -14.56 3.43 -7.27
CA LEU A 52 -13.95 4.69 -7.68
C LEU A 52 -14.00 4.80 -9.21
N ASP A 53 -15.15 5.25 -9.73
CA ASP A 53 -15.35 5.41 -11.17
C ASP A 53 -14.39 6.46 -11.76
N GLY A 54 -13.81 6.12 -12.92
CA GLY A 54 -12.96 7.04 -13.68
C GLY A 54 -11.59 7.34 -13.07
N VAL A 55 -11.14 6.58 -12.07
CA VAL A 55 -9.81 6.73 -11.46
C VAL A 55 -8.90 5.59 -11.90
N ALA A 56 -7.81 5.89 -12.60
CA ALA A 56 -6.81 4.88 -12.93
C ALA A 56 -6.03 4.46 -11.68
N ALA A 57 -6.36 3.30 -11.10
CA ALA A 57 -5.76 2.83 -9.85
C ALA A 57 -4.85 1.61 -10.03
N ALA A 58 -3.83 1.51 -9.16
CA ALA A 58 -2.96 0.34 -9.06
C ALA A 58 -2.78 -0.10 -7.60
N ILE A 59 -2.65 -1.41 -7.40
CA ILE A 59 -2.34 -2.04 -6.12
C ILE A 59 -0.92 -2.59 -6.21
N VAL A 60 -0.01 -2.08 -5.36
CA VAL A 60 1.35 -2.59 -5.27
C VAL A 60 1.60 -3.11 -3.85
N VAL A 61 1.77 -4.42 -3.74
CA VAL A 61 2.24 -5.05 -2.50
C VAL A 61 3.76 -4.93 -2.47
N VAL A 62 4.30 -4.30 -1.43
CA VAL A 62 5.75 -4.19 -1.23
C VAL A 62 6.18 -5.13 -0.12
N ASP A 63 6.79 -6.24 -0.50
CA ASP A 63 7.27 -7.28 0.41
C ASP A 63 8.65 -6.90 0.97
N ALA A 64 8.75 -6.74 2.28
CA ALA A 64 9.97 -6.34 2.98
C ALA A 64 10.97 -7.50 3.22
N GLY A 65 10.89 -8.57 2.41
CA GLY A 65 11.74 -9.75 2.52
C GLY A 65 11.13 -10.85 3.37
N SER A 66 9.86 -11.21 3.11
CA SER A 66 9.19 -12.30 3.82
C SER A 66 9.87 -13.65 3.59
N GLN A 67 9.87 -14.51 4.61
CA GLN A 67 10.54 -15.81 4.54
C GLN A 67 9.83 -16.77 3.57
N ALA A 68 8.50 -16.90 3.63
CA ALA A 68 7.71 -17.73 2.71
C ALA A 68 6.24 -17.30 2.64
N GLY A 69 5.56 -17.66 1.54
CA GLY A 69 4.11 -17.64 1.38
C GLY A 69 3.43 -16.28 1.25
N THR A 70 4.07 -15.18 1.68
CA THR A 70 3.43 -13.84 1.62
C THR A 70 3.26 -13.36 0.18
N VAL A 71 4.29 -13.53 -0.65
CA VAL A 71 4.22 -13.16 -2.07
C VAL A 71 3.23 -14.06 -2.83
N ASP A 72 3.26 -15.37 -2.56
CA ASP A 72 2.41 -16.35 -3.25
C ASP A 72 0.92 -16.20 -2.88
N ALA A 73 0.62 -15.65 -1.70
CA ALA A 73 -0.73 -15.37 -1.23
C ALA A 73 -1.35 -14.11 -1.87
N VAL A 74 -0.60 -13.34 -2.66
CA VAL A 74 -1.14 -12.16 -3.35
C VAL A 74 -1.92 -12.60 -4.60
N PRO A 75 -3.24 -12.36 -4.66
CA PRO A 75 -4.05 -12.76 -5.81
C PRO A 75 -3.68 -11.93 -7.04
N ARG A 76 -3.67 -12.61 -8.20
CA ARG A 76 -3.53 -11.93 -9.49
C ARG A 76 -4.82 -11.18 -9.83
N GLY A 77 -4.70 -10.02 -10.45
CA GLY A 77 -5.86 -9.28 -10.96
C GLY A 77 -6.42 -9.93 -12.21
N ALA A 78 -7.74 -9.84 -12.39
CA ALA A 78 -8.41 -10.23 -13.63
C ALA A 78 -8.29 -9.13 -14.71
N SER A 79 -8.65 -9.46 -15.95
CA SER A 79 -8.72 -8.46 -17.02
C SER A 79 -9.79 -7.42 -16.70
N GLY A 80 -9.46 -6.14 -16.80
CA GLY A 80 -10.36 -5.03 -16.46
C GLY A 80 -10.36 -4.62 -14.99
N GLU A 81 -9.59 -5.30 -14.13
CA GLU A 81 -9.37 -4.89 -12.74
C GLU A 81 -8.13 -3.99 -12.59
N PRO A 82 -8.02 -3.22 -11.48
CA PRO A 82 -6.81 -2.48 -11.16
C PRO A 82 -5.56 -3.35 -11.23
N LEU A 83 -4.46 -2.77 -11.72
CA LEU A 83 -3.19 -3.47 -11.84
C LEU A 83 -2.74 -3.96 -10.46
N ARG A 84 -2.52 -5.28 -10.32
CA ARG A 84 -2.00 -5.89 -9.08
C ARG A 84 -0.57 -6.37 -9.32
N ARG A 85 0.39 -5.86 -8.55
CA ARG A 85 1.80 -6.26 -8.63
C ARG A 85 2.42 -6.42 -7.24
N VAL A 86 3.49 -7.21 -7.20
CA VAL A 86 4.32 -7.40 -6.02
C VAL A 86 5.73 -6.89 -6.34
N VAL A 87 6.26 -6.04 -5.46
CA VAL A 87 7.66 -5.62 -5.47
C VAL A 87 8.32 -6.20 -4.23
N ARG A 88 9.38 -6.98 -4.42
CA ARG A 88 10.12 -7.59 -3.31
C ARG A 88 11.39 -6.79 -3.04
N LEU A 89 11.54 -6.32 -1.81
CA LEU A 89 12.75 -5.64 -1.37
C LEU A 89 13.86 -6.65 -1.08
N PRO A 90 15.15 -6.26 -1.22
CA PRO A 90 16.27 -7.05 -0.74
C PRO A 90 16.12 -7.36 0.77
N ALA A 91 16.21 -8.63 1.13
CA ALA A 91 16.10 -9.07 2.52
C ALA A 91 17.46 -8.97 3.24
N PRO A 92 17.48 -8.65 4.55
CA PRO A 92 16.34 -8.21 5.37
C PRO A 92 16.03 -6.72 5.15
N SER A 93 14.75 -6.37 5.06
CA SER A 93 14.32 -4.97 4.99
C SER A 93 13.33 -4.67 6.12
N PRO A 94 13.49 -3.54 6.85
CA PRO A 94 12.49 -3.15 7.83
C PRO A 94 11.19 -2.80 7.10
N ARG A 95 10.06 -3.00 7.76
CA ARG A 95 8.74 -2.65 7.21
C ARG A 95 8.65 -1.18 6.80
N GLY A 96 9.29 -0.29 7.55
CA GLY A 96 9.37 1.14 7.23
C GLY A 96 10.00 1.42 5.86
N ARG A 97 10.90 0.56 5.36
CA ARG A 97 11.47 0.73 4.02
C ARG A 97 10.48 0.36 2.91
N ALA A 98 9.59 -0.60 3.14
CA ALA A 98 8.48 -0.88 2.22
C ALA A 98 7.51 0.30 2.14
N LEU A 99 7.20 0.92 3.28
CA LEU A 99 6.41 2.16 3.33
C LEU A 99 7.07 3.28 2.53
N LEU A 100 8.37 3.53 2.76
CA LEU A 100 9.09 4.60 2.04
C LEU A 100 9.19 4.32 0.53
N ALA A 101 9.38 3.05 0.13
CA ALA A 101 9.38 2.67 -1.28
C ALA A 101 8.01 2.94 -1.94
N ILE A 102 6.91 2.67 -1.23
CA ILE A 102 5.55 3.00 -1.69
C ILE A 102 5.41 4.50 -1.93
N LEU A 103 5.77 5.33 -0.94
CA LEU A 103 5.66 6.79 -1.05
C LEU A 103 6.56 7.35 -2.15
N ALA A 104 7.79 6.86 -2.25
CA ALA A 104 8.72 7.23 -3.32
C ALA A 104 8.18 6.82 -4.71
N GLY A 105 7.54 5.65 -4.82
CA GLY A 105 6.90 5.20 -6.05
C GLY A 105 5.69 6.04 -6.45
N ALA A 106 4.82 6.38 -5.49
CA ALA A 106 3.70 7.29 -5.72
C ALA A 106 4.18 8.65 -6.24
N ALA A 107 5.23 9.20 -5.63
CA ALA A 107 5.82 10.45 -6.07
C ALA A 107 6.45 10.32 -7.46
N ALA A 108 7.15 9.22 -7.75
CA ALA A 108 7.83 9.01 -9.03
C ALA A 108 6.86 8.83 -10.21
N VAL A 109 5.68 8.25 -9.99
CA VAL A 109 4.63 8.15 -11.03
C VAL A 109 3.77 9.42 -11.12
N GLY A 110 3.92 10.36 -10.19
CA GLY A 110 3.07 11.55 -10.12
C GLY A 110 1.61 11.21 -9.78
N ALA A 111 1.39 10.19 -8.94
CA ALA A 111 0.05 9.82 -8.50
C ALA A 111 -0.62 11.01 -7.80
N ARG A 112 -1.89 11.25 -8.10
CA ARG A 112 -2.71 12.28 -7.46
C ARG A 112 -2.99 11.96 -6.00
N ALA A 113 -3.08 10.68 -5.66
CA ALA A 113 -3.24 10.20 -4.30
C ALA A 113 -2.47 8.90 -4.07
N CYS A 114 -2.04 8.68 -2.82
CA CYS A 114 -1.47 7.43 -2.36
C CYS A 114 -2.21 6.98 -1.10
N VAL A 115 -2.69 5.74 -1.09
CA VAL A 115 -3.27 5.11 0.09
C VAL A 115 -2.35 3.98 0.53
N VAL A 116 -1.99 3.96 1.81
CA VAL A 116 -1.19 2.88 2.39
C VAL A 116 -2.09 2.01 3.26
N VAL A 117 -2.12 0.70 2.98
CA VAL A 117 -2.93 -0.26 3.73
C VAL A 117 -2.03 -1.37 4.29
N ASP A 118 -2.07 -1.56 5.61
CA ASP A 118 -1.36 -2.64 6.28
C ASP A 118 -1.83 -4.02 5.75
N ALA A 119 -0.90 -4.91 5.38
CA ALA A 119 -1.25 -6.26 4.90
C ALA A 119 -1.93 -7.16 5.96
N GLY A 120 -2.00 -6.73 7.21
CA GLY A 120 -2.78 -7.31 8.30
C GLY A 120 -4.10 -6.59 8.62
N LEU A 121 -4.46 -5.50 7.92
CA LEU A 121 -5.69 -4.74 8.19
C LEU A 121 -6.95 -5.47 7.69
N GLU A 122 -7.38 -6.46 8.46
CA GLU A 122 -8.54 -7.28 8.11
C GLU A 122 -9.90 -6.61 8.37
N SER A 123 -9.93 -5.38 8.87
CA SER A 123 -11.18 -4.63 9.09
C SER A 123 -11.48 -3.62 7.99
N LEU A 124 -10.60 -3.47 6.99
CA LEU A 124 -10.82 -2.53 5.89
C LEU A 124 -12.11 -2.88 5.13
N THR A 125 -13.07 -1.96 5.08
CA THR A 125 -14.23 -2.09 4.20
C THR A 125 -13.99 -1.35 2.88
N PRO A 126 -14.68 -1.73 1.78
CA PRO A 126 -14.63 -0.98 0.52
C PRO A 126 -14.94 0.51 0.70
N GLU A 127 -15.93 0.85 1.53
CA GLU A 127 -16.30 2.24 1.86
C GLU A 127 -15.22 2.93 2.68
N GLY A 128 -14.48 2.18 3.50
CA GLY A 128 -13.31 2.68 4.21
C GLY A 128 -12.22 3.15 3.25
N LEU A 129 -11.96 2.40 2.18
CA LEU A 129 -10.99 2.81 1.15
C LEU A 129 -11.44 4.09 0.44
N ASP A 130 -12.72 4.16 0.04
CA ASP A 130 -13.29 5.34 -0.60
C ASP A 130 -13.13 6.60 0.28
N ARG A 131 -13.49 6.51 1.57
CA ARG A 131 -13.33 7.60 2.53
C ARG A 131 -11.88 8.05 2.73
N LEU A 132 -10.91 7.17 2.53
CA LEU A 132 -9.49 7.52 2.61
C LEU A 132 -8.99 8.20 1.32
N ALA A 133 -9.39 7.69 0.16
CA ALA A 133 -8.86 8.15 -1.12
C ALA A 133 -9.57 9.41 -1.64
N ARG A 134 -10.89 9.49 -1.50
CA ARG A 134 -11.73 10.48 -2.19
C ARG A 134 -11.42 11.94 -1.80
N PRO A 135 -11.25 12.31 -0.52
CA PRO A 135 -10.92 13.70 -0.17
C PRO A 135 -9.59 14.17 -0.78
N VAL A 136 -8.59 13.29 -0.85
CA VAL A 136 -7.30 13.60 -1.49
C VAL A 136 -7.45 13.72 -3.00
N LEU A 137 -8.15 12.78 -3.64
CA LEU A 137 -8.40 12.82 -5.08
C LEU A 137 -9.17 14.07 -5.54
N GLN A 138 -10.06 14.59 -4.70
CA GLN A 138 -10.88 15.79 -4.95
C GLN A 138 -10.19 17.10 -4.56
N GLY A 139 -9.00 17.04 -3.94
CA GLY A 139 -8.28 18.23 -3.46
C GLY A 139 -8.93 18.87 -2.22
N GLU A 140 -9.75 18.12 -1.49
CA GLU A 140 -10.41 18.56 -0.25
C GLU A 140 -9.48 18.44 0.97
N ALA A 141 -8.48 17.56 0.89
CA ALA A 141 -7.46 17.37 1.92
C ALA A 141 -6.13 16.90 1.33
N ASP A 142 -5.02 17.32 1.93
CA ASP A 142 -3.68 16.82 1.58
C ASP A 142 -3.35 15.48 2.26
N TYR A 143 -4.03 15.18 3.37
CA TYR A 143 -3.80 13.99 4.18
C TYR A 143 -5.08 13.54 4.88
N VAL A 144 -5.35 12.24 4.82
CA VAL A 144 -6.46 11.59 5.52
C VAL A 144 -5.93 10.41 6.32
N SER A 145 -6.29 10.33 7.59
CA SER A 145 -5.99 9.19 8.46
C SER A 145 -7.29 8.65 9.08
N PRO A 146 -7.46 7.32 9.17
CA PRO A 146 -8.59 6.75 9.86
C PRO A 146 -8.46 6.93 11.38
N THR A 147 -9.59 7.15 12.05
CA THR A 147 -9.69 7.06 13.52
C THR A 147 -10.25 5.69 13.88
N TYR A 148 -9.56 4.97 14.76
CA TYR A 148 -10.00 3.67 15.25
C TYR A 148 -10.54 3.81 16.67
N SER A 149 -11.65 3.12 16.96
CA SER A 149 -12.10 2.93 18.34
C SER A 149 -11.27 1.81 18.97
N HIS A 150 -10.70 2.09 20.13
CA HIS A 150 -9.93 1.11 20.90
C HIS A 150 -10.60 0.87 22.25
N THR A 151 -10.45 -0.35 22.77
CA THR A 151 -10.75 -0.60 24.20
C THR A 151 -9.65 0.01 25.07
N ALA A 152 -9.90 0.21 26.36
CA ALA A 152 -8.92 0.85 27.26
C ALA A 152 -7.57 0.11 27.36
N SER A 153 -7.54 -1.18 27.04
CA SER A 153 -6.32 -2.01 27.01
C SER A 153 -5.64 -2.08 25.63
N GLU A 154 -6.26 -1.55 24.58
CA GLU A 154 -5.69 -1.47 23.25
C GLU A 154 -5.03 -0.11 22.99
N GLY A 155 -4.06 -0.07 22.08
CA GLY A 155 -3.40 1.18 21.70
C GLY A 155 -2.50 1.76 22.78
N THR A 156 -2.09 0.99 23.79
CA THR A 156 -1.24 1.45 24.91
C THR A 156 0.10 2.05 24.46
N LEU A 157 0.66 1.63 23.32
CA LEU A 157 1.84 2.29 22.74
C LEU A 157 1.54 3.70 22.19
N THR A 158 0.31 3.93 21.73
CA THR A 158 -0.14 5.19 21.13
C THR A 158 -0.85 6.12 22.12
N THR A 159 -1.35 5.60 23.25
CA THR A 159 -2.16 6.35 24.22
C THR A 159 -1.49 6.57 25.59
N ASN A 160 -0.34 5.95 25.87
CA ASN A 160 0.42 6.17 27.11
C ASN A 160 1.45 7.32 27.00
N LEU A 161 1.07 8.44 26.39
CA LEU A 161 1.83 9.70 26.45
C LEU A 161 1.24 10.62 27.52
#